data_AF-A0A962H255-F1
#
_entry.id   AF-A0A962H255-F1
#
_cell.length_a   1.000
_cell.length_b   1.000
_cell.length_c   1.000
_cell.angle_alpha   90.00
_cell.angle_beta   90.00
_cell.angle_gamma   90.00
#
_symmetry.space_group_name_H-M   'P 1'
#
loop_
_entity.id
_entity.type
_entity.pdbx_description
1 polymer ?
#
loop_
_entity_poly.entity_id
_entity_poly.type
_entity_poly.pdbx_seq_one_letter_code
_entity_poly.pdbx_strand_id
1 'polypeptide(L)'
;MTAALWTPSEKRIGDANLSRFMRFIAERFGAEVPDYPALYDYSINHPDRFWTALWEFCGIRGHGDLAPAFENFEAMPGCRFFPGVQINFAQNLLRFRDERLAIIARGEDGSTVELSYAELAEQVRRVRAGLRSAGVGPG
;
A
#
# COMPACT_ATOMS: atom_id res chain seq x y z
N MET A 1 4.98 -4.93 36.67
CA MET A 1 4.16 -4.34 35.58
C MET A 1 4.64 -2.92 35.38
N THR A 2 5.37 -2.65 34.31
CA THR A 2 5.85 -1.30 33.97
C THR A 2 4.67 -0.47 33.51
N ALA A 3 4.46 0.71 34.09
CA ALA A 3 3.39 1.61 33.67
C ALA A 3 3.68 2.11 32.24
N ALA A 4 2.66 2.14 31.39
CA ALA A 4 2.78 2.68 30.04
C ALA A 4 3.13 4.18 30.12
N LEU A 5 4.18 4.60 29.42
CA LEU A 5 4.59 6.01 29.37
C LEU A 5 3.58 6.89 28.64
N TRP A 6 2.79 6.30 27.74
CA TRP A 6 1.77 6.99 26.96
C TRP A 6 0.74 5.99 26.43
N THR A 7 -0.51 6.44 26.31
CA THR A 7 -1.62 5.69 25.70
C THR A 7 -2.38 6.62 24.76
N PRO A 8 -2.75 6.18 23.54
CA PRO A 8 -3.57 7.00 22.64
C PRO A 8 -4.95 7.26 23.22
N SER A 9 -5.53 8.42 22.91
CA SER A 9 -6.93 8.70 23.23
C SER A 9 -7.88 7.84 22.38
N GLU A 10 -9.09 7.60 22.88
CA GLU A 10 -10.14 6.88 22.15
C GLU A 10 -10.43 7.51 20.79
N LYS A 11 -10.45 8.85 20.71
CA LYS A 11 -10.59 9.57 19.44
C LYS A 11 -9.48 9.20 18.45
N ARG A 12 -8.21 9.18 18.90
CA ARG A 12 -7.08 8.81 18.04
C ARG A 12 -7.17 7.36 17.58
N ILE A 13 -7.62 6.45 18.45
CA ILE A 13 -7.89 5.06 18.08
C ILE A 13 -9.00 5.01 17.02
N GLY A 14 -10.13 5.68 17.24
CA GLY A 14 -11.28 5.67 16.33
C GLY A 14 -10.96 6.21 14.93
N ASP A 15 -10.16 7.28 14.86
CA ASP A 15 -9.74 7.96 13.62
C ASP A 15 -8.60 7.24 12.87
N ALA A 16 -7.97 6.24 13.49
CA ALA A 16 -6.84 5.54 12.88
C ALA A 16 -7.29 4.73 11.64
N ASN A 17 -6.44 4.72 10.60
CA ASN A 17 -6.67 3.87 9.42
C ASN A 17 -6.71 2.38 9.78
N LEU A 18 -6.01 1.97 10.84
CA LEU A 18 -6.03 0.60 11.32
C LEU A 18 -7.42 0.20 11.84
N SER A 19 -8.07 1.08 12.61
CA SER A 19 -9.45 0.88 13.08
C SER A 19 -10.46 0.84 11.93
N ARG A 20 -10.24 1.67 10.89
CA ARG A 20 -11.03 1.59 9.64
C ARG A 20 -10.81 0.26 8.92
N PHE A 21 -9.58 -0.25 8.89
CA PHE A 21 -9.24 -1.50 8.24
C PHE A 21 -9.80 -2.72 8.99
N MET A 22 -9.76 -2.74 10.32
CA MET A 22 -10.39 -3.78 11.13
C MET A 22 -11.91 -3.85 10.86
N ARG A 23 -12.59 -2.70 10.82
CA ARG A 23 -14.02 -2.65 10.44
C ARG A 23 -14.25 -3.18 9.02
N PHE A 24 -13.40 -2.80 8.07
CA PHE A 24 -13.48 -3.28 6.69
C PHE A 24 -13.36 -4.82 6.59
N ILE A 25 -12.42 -5.43 7.33
CA ILE A 25 -12.29 -6.89 7.40
C ILE A 25 -13.53 -7.53 8.03
N ALA A 26 -14.02 -6.98 9.14
CA ALA A 26 -15.20 -7.48 9.83
C ALA A 26 -16.44 -7.44 8.92
N GLU A 27 -16.67 -6.32 8.23
CA GLU A 27 -17.78 -6.15 7.28
C GLU A 27 -17.66 -7.10 6.08
N ARG A 28 -16.45 -7.26 5.55
CA ARG A 28 -16.22 -8.05 4.33
C ARG A 28 -16.29 -9.55 4.56
N PHE A 29 -15.75 -10.04 5.67
CA PHE A 29 -15.56 -11.47 5.92
C PHE A 29 -16.29 -12.01 7.15
N GLY A 30 -17.00 -11.15 7.89
CA GLY A 30 -17.66 -11.54 9.14
C GLY A 30 -16.68 -11.92 10.25
N ALA A 31 -15.45 -11.40 10.20
CA ALA A 31 -14.40 -11.74 11.16
C ALA A 31 -14.46 -10.89 12.43
N GLU A 32 -14.17 -11.49 13.58
CA GLU A 32 -14.05 -10.80 14.86
C GLU A 32 -12.63 -10.23 15.04
N VAL A 33 -12.46 -8.97 14.67
CA VAL A 33 -11.19 -8.23 14.84
C VAL A 33 -11.40 -6.95 15.69
N PRO A 34 -11.76 -7.10 16.98
CA PRO A 34 -12.10 -5.96 17.84
C PRO A 34 -10.91 -5.07 18.19
N ASP A 35 -9.69 -5.61 18.13
CA ASP A 35 -8.46 -4.93 18.51
C ASP A 35 -7.25 -5.42 17.68
N TYR A 36 -6.08 -4.83 17.98
CA TYR A 36 -4.86 -5.15 17.27
C TYR A 36 -4.39 -6.61 17.45
N PRO A 37 -4.36 -7.20 18.67
CA PRO A 37 -4.08 -8.62 18.84
C PRO A 37 -4.97 -9.53 17.97
N ALA A 38 -6.28 -9.29 17.95
CA ALA A 38 -7.18 -10.09 17.12
C ALA A 38 -6.91 -9.91 15.61
N LEU A 39 -6.61 -8.68 15.16
CA LEU A 39 -6.21 -8.42 13.77
C LEU A 39 -4.90 -9.14 13.42
N TYR A 40 -3.92 -9.14 14.33
CA TYR A 40 -2.64 -9.81 14.15
C TYR A 40 -2.84 -11.32 14.00
N ASP A 41 -3.59 -11.95 14.92
CA ASP A 41 -3.91 -13.38 14.84
C ASP A 41 -4.68 -13.71 13.55
N TYR A 42 -5.63 -12.85 13.15
CA TYR A 42 -6.35 -13.02 11.88
C TYR A 42 -5.42 -12.97 10.67
N SER A 43 -4.42 -12.07 10.66
CA SER A 43 -3.47 -11.94 9.56
C SER A 43 -2.60 -13.18 9.35
N ILE A 44 -2.34 -13.93 10.43
CA ILE A 44 -1.56 -15.17 10.40
C ILE A 44 -2.44 -16.37 10.04
N ASN A 45 -3.63 -16.46 10.63
CA ASN A 45 -4.51 -17.62 10.45
C ASN A 45 -5.34 -17.57 9.15
N HIS A 46 -5.53 -16.38 8.59
CA HIS A 46 -6.29 -16.17 7.34
C HIS A 46 -5.53 -15.25 6.36
N PRO A 47 -4.29 -15.62 5.97
CA PRO A 47 -3.42 -14.74 5.19
C PRO A 47 -4.03 -14.37 3.84
N ASP A 48 -4.66 -15.31 3.11
CA ASP A 48 -5.31 -15.01 1.83
C ASP A 48 -6.35 -13.89 1.96
N ARG A 49 -7.27 -14.04 2.93
CA ARG A 49 -8.33 -13.04 3.16
C ARG A 49 -7.76 -11.72 3.61
N PHE A 50 -6.77 -11.75 4.51
CA PHE A 50 -6.12 -10.55 5.02
C PHE A 50 -5.47 -9.74 3.88
N TRP A 51 -4.66 -10.38 3.04
CA TRP A 51 -3.95 -9.70 1.95
C TRP A 51 -4.89 -9.25 0.84
N THR A 52 -5.93 -10.01 0.50
CA THR A 52 -6.98 -9.55 -0.42
C THR A 52 -7.69 -8.31 0.12
N ALA A 53 -8.10 -8.30 1.40
CA ALA A 53 -8.71 -7.11 1.99
C ALA A 53 -7.75 -5.92 2.02
N LEU A 54 -6.47 -6.13 2.32
CA LEU A 54 -5.48 -5.05 2.32
C LEU A 54 -5.36 -4.43 0.92
N TRP A 55 -5.30 -5.26 -0.12
CA TRP A 55 -5.22 -4.81 -1.51
C TRP A 55 -6.37 -3.84 -1.84
N GLU A 56 -7.58 -4.23 -1.50
CA GLU A 56 -8.79 -3.46 -1.82
C GLU A 56 -8.94 -2.22 -0.95
N PHE A 57 -8.66 -2.35 0.35
CA PHE A 57 -8.69 -1.22 1.29
C PHE A 57 -7.70 -0.12 0.89
N CYS A 58 -6.50 -0.50 0.45
CA CYS A 58 -5.48 0.42 -0.06
C CYS A 58 -5.81 0.96 -1.46
N GLY A 59 -6.77 0.35 -2.17
CA GLY A 59 -7.13 0.71 -3.54
C GLY A 59 -6.00 0.45 -4.53
N ILE A 60 -5.26 -0.66 -4.36
CA ILE A 60 -4.17 -1.02 -5.26
C ILE A 60 -4.73 -1.34 -6.65
N ARG A 61 -4.14 -0.73 -7.68
CA ARG A 61 -4.49 -0.92 -9.09
C ARG A 61 -3.58 -1.96 -9.71
N GLY A 62 -4.18 -2.98 -10.30
CA GLY A 62 -3.48 -4.03 -11.05
C GLY A 62 -4.39 -4.61 -12.11
N HIS A 63 -3.84 -5.52 -12.90
CA HIS A 63 -4.56 -6.32 -13.88
C HIS A 63 -4.39 -7.80 -13.56
N GLY A 64 -5.47 -8.58 -13.69
CA GLY A 64 -5.48 -10.02 -13.39
C GLY A 64 -6.45 -10.37 -12.26
N ASP A 65 -6.41 -11.63 -11.84
CA ASP A 65 -7.23 -12.16 -10.75
C ASP A 65 -6.46 -12.10 -9.42
N LEU A 66 -7.10 -11.59 -8.37
CA LEU A 66 -6.55 -11.55 -7.02
C LEU A 66 -6.51 -12.93 -6.36
N ALA A 67 -7.22 -13.92 -6.92
CA ALA A 67 -7.17 -15.30 -6.48
C ALA A 67 -6.20 -16.15 -7.33
N PRO A 68 -5.41 -17.04 -6.70
CA PRO A 68 -5.16 -17.10 -5.26
C PRO A 68 -4.31 -15.91 -4.79
N ALA A 69 -4.43 -15.51 -3.52
CA ALA A 69 -3.54 -14.48 -2.97
C ALA A 69 -2.12 -15.03 -2.78
N PHE A 70 -1.97 -16.34 -2.63
CA PHE A 70 -0.70 -17.03 -2.49
C PHE A 70 -0.57 -18.28 -3.35
N GLU A 71 0.64 -18.52 -3.83
CA GLU A 71 1.13 -19.83 -4.25
C GLU A 71 2.30 -20.23 -3.32
N ASN A 72 2.27 -21.47 -2.81
CA ASN A 72 3.30 -22.03 -1.91
C ASN A 72 3.55 -21.17 -0.65
N PHE A 73 2.50 -20.81 0.09
CA PHE A 73 2.58 -19.85 1.22
C PHE A 73 3.69 -20.18 2.24
N GLU A 74 3.87 -21.46 2.59
CA GLU A 74 4.85 -21.90 3.58
C GLU A 74 6.29 -22.02 3.04
N ALA A 75 6.50 -21.89 1.72
CA ALA A 75 7.81 -22.09 1.12
C ALA A 75 8.76 -20.91 1.36
N MET A 76 9.90 -21.19 2.00
CA MET A 76 11.00 -20.23 2.20
C MET A 76 12.33 -20.79 1.65
N PRO A 77 12.84 -20.29 0.51
CA PRO A 77 12.19 -19.39 -0.45
C PRO A 77 11.15 -20.12 -1.34
N GLY A 78 10.25 -19.38 -1.99
CA GLY A 78 9.35 -19.94 -3.01
C GLY A 78 7.89 -19.48 -2.93
N CYS A 79 7.48 -18.82 -1.84
CA CYS A 79 6.17 -18.20 -1.73
C CYS A 79 6.00 -17.08 -2.77
N ARG A 80 4.89 -17.13 -3.53
CA ARG A 80 4.51 -16.13 -4.53
C ARG A 80 3.21 -15.45 -4.11
N PHE A 81 3.25 -14.13 -3.98
CA PHE A 81 2.08 -13.32 -3.68
C PHE A 81 1.38 -12.92 -4.98
N PHE A 82 0.05 -13.04 -5.02
CA PHE A 82 -0.82 -12.68 -6.13
C PHE A 82 -0.25 -13.07 -7.51
N PRO A 83 0.03 -14.36 -7.75
CA PRO A 83 0.71 -14.85 -8.95
C PRO A 83 -0.07 -14.55 -10.25
N GLY A 84 -1.39 -14.38 -10.15
CA GLY A 84 -2.27 -14.00 -11.26
C GLY A 84 -2.34 -12.50 -11.55
N VAL A 85 -1.64 -11.66 -10.77
CA VAL A 85 -1.74 -10.20 -10.86
C VAL A 85 -0.46 -9.57 -11.38
N GLN A 86 -0.63 -8.60 -12.27
CA GLN A 86 0.40 -7.68 -12.70
C GLN A 86 0.09 -6.27 -12.18
N ILE A 87 1.11 -5.63 -11.61
CA ILE A 87 1.03 -4.23 -11.19
C ILE A 87 2.09 -3.39 -11.89
N ASN A 88 1.80 -2.10 -12.00
CA ASN A 88 2.82 -1.10 -12.24
C ASN A 88 2.98 -0.23 -10.98
N PHE A 89 4.16 -0.27 -10.38
CA PHE A 89 4.46 0.43 -9.14
C PHE A 89 4.29 1.96 -9.30
N ALA A 90 4.88 2.54 -10.34
CA ALA A 90 4.79 3.96 -10.63
C ALA A 90 3.33 4.41 -10.91
N GLN A 91 2.51 3.58 -11.55
CA GLN A 91 1.09 3.86 -11.78
C GLN A 91 0.31 3.99 -10.47
N ASN A 92 0.61 3.15 -9.48
CA ASN A 92 -0.05 3.20 -8.18
C ASN A 92 0.36 4.43 -7.38
N LEU A 93 1.65 4.77 -7.37
CA LEU A 93 2.14 5.98 -6.71
C LEU A 93 1.66 7.26 -7.39
N LEU A 94 1.58 7.26 -8.73
CA LEU A 94 1.13 8.40 -9.54
C LEU A 94 -0.33 8.26 -9.99
N ARG A 95 -1.17 7.68 -9.13
CA ARG A 95 -2.61 7.48 -9.43
C ARG A 95 -3.39 8.79 -9.51
N PHE A 96 -2.85 9.86 -8.91
CA PHE A 96 -3.35 11.23 -8.99
C PHE A 96 -2.57 12.00 -10.06
N ARG A 97 -3.24 12.95 -10.71
CA ARG A 97 -2.70 13.81 -11.79
C ARG A 97 -3.24 15.23 -11.62
N ASP A 98 -3.27 15.70 -10.38
CA ASP A 98 -3.83 16.98 -9.97
C ASP A 98 -2.76 17.88 -9.34
N GLU A 99 -3.16 19.08 -8.93
CA GLU A 99 -2.26 20.11 -8.41
C GLU A 99 -1.86 19.93 -6.94
N ARG A 100 -2.26 18.83 -6.28
CA ARG A 100 -1.78 18.56 -4.92
C ARG A 100 -0.29 18.25 -4.94
N LEU A 101 0.42 18.71 -3.91
CA LEU A 101 1.85 18.45 -3.77
C LEU A 101 2.11 16.94 -3.59
N ALA A 102 2.96 16.40 -4.46
CA ALA A 102 3.48 15.04 -4.39
C ALA A 102 4.85 14.98 -3.72
N ILE A 103 5.71 15.96 -4.01
CA ILE A 103 7.07 16.06 -3.46
C ILE A 103 7.27 17.47 -2.93
N ILE A 104 7.81 17.55 -1.70
CA ILE A 104 8.40 18.76 -1.12
C ILE A 104 9.85 18.40 -0.81
N ALA A 105 10.76 18.80 -1.69
CA ALA A 105 12.20 18.58 -1.53
C ALA A 105 12.84 19.81 -0.91
N ARG A 106 13.67 19.61 0.11
CA ARG A 106 14.43 20.70 0.78
C ARG A 106 15.92 20.47 0.60
N GLY A 107 16.61 21.46 0.05
CA GLY A 107 18.05 21.48 -0.08
C GLY A 107 18.74 21.90 1.22
N GLU A 108 20.02 21.57 1.34
CA GLU A 108 20.86 21.97 2.49
C GLU A 108 21.08 23.49 2.56
N ASP A 109 20.96 24.17 1.42
CA ASP A 109 20.97 25.64 1.30
C ASP A 109 19.63 26.30 1.71
N GLY A 110 18.65 25.50 2.14
CA GLY A 110 17.32 25.95 2.49
C GLY A 110 16.39 26.15 1.28
N SER A 111 16.85 25.87 0.05
CA SER A 111 15.97 25.90 -1.12
C SER A 111 14.87 24.86 -0.98
N THR A 112 13.67 25.18 -1.49
CA THR A 112 12.54 24.25 -1.51
C THR A 112 12.04 24.10 -2.93
N VAL A 113 11.91 22.85 -3.38
CA VAL A 113 11.29 22.49 -4.64
C VAL A 113 10.02 21.71 -4.33
N GLU A 114 8.91 22.21 -4.83
CA GLU A 114 7.61 21.56 -4.72
C GLU A 114 7.21 21.06 -6.10
N LEU A 115 6.70 19.82 -6.16
CA LEU A 115 6.15 19.26 -7.39
C LEU A 115 4.73 18.76 -7.12
N SER A 116 3.79 19.20 -7.93
CA SER A 116 2.45 18.65 -7.94
C SER A 116 2.43 17.22 -8.50
N TYR A 117 1.36 16.47 -8.26
CA TYR A 117 1.17 15.16 -8.88
C TYR A 117 1.15 15.25 -10.42
N ALA A 118 0.61 16.33 -10.98
CA ALA A 118 0.61 16.58 -12.42
C ALA A 118 2.02 16.88 -12.97
N GLU A 119 2.84 17.64 -12.25
CA GLU A 119 4.23 17.92 -12.67
C GLU A 119 5.12 16.69 -12.56
N LEU A 120 5.03 15.97 -11.43
CA LEU A 120 5.78 14.74 -11.21
C LEU A 120 5.41 13.69 -12.27
N ALA A 121 4.12 13.60 -12.63
CA ALA A 121 3.64 12.74 -13.70
C ALA A 121 4.36 12.97 -15.02
N GLU A 122 4.46 14.23 -15.41
CA GLU A 122 5.07 14.65 -16.67
C GLU A 122 6.57 14.41 -16.67
N GLN A 123 7.26 14.71 -15.56
CA GLN A 123 8.70 14.43 -15.43
C GLN A 123 8.99 12.93 -15.53
N VAL A 124 8.22 12.08 -14.82
CA VAL A 124 8.37 10.61 -14.91
C VAL A 124 8.10 10.12 -16.32
N ARG A 125 7.10 10.69 -17.03
CA ARG A 125 6.82 10.35 -18.42
C ARG A 125 8.01 10.66 -19.34
N ARG A 126 8.67 11.81 -19.17
CA ARG A 126 9.85 12.21 -19.95
C ARG A 126 11.03 11.28 -19.71
N VAL A 127 11.33 10.97 -18.44
CA VAL A 127 12.40 10.02 -18.09
C VAL A 127 12.13 8.64 -18.68
N ARG A 128 10.89 8.12 -18.53
CA ARG A 128 10.47 6.85 -19.14
C ARG A 128 10.69 6.85 -20.66
N ALA A 129 10.34 7.94 -21.35
CA ALA A 129 10.54 8.04 -22.79
C ALA A 129 12.04 7.97 -23.16
N GLY A 130 12.90 8.69 -22.43
CA GLY A 130 14.36 8.63 -22.61
C GLY A 130 14.92 7.22 -22.39
N LEU A 131 14.53 6.55 -21.30
CA LEU A 131 14.96 5.17 -21.01
C LEU A 131 14.55 4.20 -22.12
N ARG A 132 13.31 4.32 -22.63
CA ARG A 132 12.85 3.48 -23.76
C ARG A 132 13.66 3.74 -25.03
N SER A 133 13.96 5.00 -25.34
CA SER A 133 14.81 5.35 -26.49
C SER A 133 16.23 4.82 -26.36
N ALA A 134 16.73 4.68 -25.13
CA ALA A 134 18.02 4.06 -24.83
C ALA A 134 17.98 2.52 -24.83
N GLY A 135 16.84 1.90 -25.18
CA GLY A 135 16.70 0.44 -25.28
C GLY A 135 16.34 -0.26 -23.97
N VAL A 136 16.01 0.47 -22.90
CA VAL A 136 15.59 -0.13 -21.62
C VAL A 136 14.18 -0.71 -21.76
N GLY A 137 14.06 -2.01 -21.49
CA GLY A 137 12.80 -2.76 -21.45
C GLY A 137 12.55 -3.42 -20.09
N PRO A 138 11.42 -4.12 -19.92
CA PRO A 138 11.19 -4.98 -18.75
C PRO A 138 12.30 -6.05 -18.65
N GLY A 139 12.83 -6.27 -17.45
CA GLY A 139 13.90 -7.23 -17.18
C GLY A 139 14.04 -7.46 -15.69
#